data_AF-A0A3B9PIF2-F1
#
_entry.id   AF-A0A3B9PIF2-F1
#
_cell.length_a   1.000
_cell.length_b   1.000
_cell.length_c   1.000
_cell.angle_alpha   90.00
_cell.angle_beta   90.00
_cell.angle_gamma   90.00
#
_symmetry.space_group_name_H-M   'P 1'
#
loop_
_entity.id
_entity.type
_entity.pdbx_description
1 polymer ?
#
loop_
_entity_poly.entity_id
_entity_poly.type
_entity_poly.pdbx_seq_one_letter_code
_entity_poly.pdbx_strand_id
1 'polypeptide(L)'
;CGDDEFAFADFAAEYQGHPPTAVESAAILLRLHSAPIWFHRKGKGRFRKAPADILQAALAGLEKKRQQAAAIEHMRAELVVGRLPPELAALLPQALYRPDRNRPEIKALEAACVDSGLSAARLLLKCGALASSYEFHYNRFLFEHFPEGTAFPACEPASLPVGLPRADVAAFSIDDASTTEIDDAFSITPRPEGGWRIGIHIAAPALGFTRGAGLDAIARRRLSTVYMPGNKITMLPDEVVQAFTLAEGRECPAVSLYLDVTPGLAIVGEESRVEIVPIVANLRHHDIEPVFNDETVHGGLPDFPWKLELSLLWDLATVLEAGRGKAGGNEDRIDFGFSVDWNVTTADGPGHVSISRR
;
A
#
# COMPACT_ATOMS: atom_id res chain seq x y z
N CYS A 1 -55.76 3.44 -33.71
CA CYS A 1 -54.83 3.27 -34.86
C CYS A 1 -54.66 1.79 -35.18
N GLY A 2 -54.94 1.40 -36.43
CA GLY A 2 -54.51 0.11 -36.97
C GLY A 2 -52.98 0.02 -37.08
N ASP A 3 -52.47 -1.15 -37.50
CA ASP A 3 -51.03 -1.42 -37.59
C ASP A 3 -50.38 -0.89 -38.89
N ASP A 4 -51.20 -0.27 -39.76
CA ASP A 4 -50.83 0.32 -41.04
C ASP A 4 -50.27 1.75 -40.92
N GLU A 5 -49.63 2.20 -42.00
CA GLU A 5 -49.06 3.55 -42.10
C GLU A 5 -50.13 4.61 -42.36
N PHE A 6 -50.20 5.62 -41.49
CA PHE A 6 -51.19 6.70 -41.55
C PHE A 6 -50.52 8.06 -41.76
N ALA A 7 -51.25 9.00 -42.39
CA ALA A 7 -50.82 10.40 -42.50
C ALA A 7 -51.26 11.20 -41.26
N PHE A 8 -50.44 12.15 -40.83
CA PHE A 8 -50.75 12.97 -39.65
C PHE A 8 -52.06 13.78 -39.79
N ALA A 9 -52.40 14.20 -41.01
CA ALA A 9 -53.62 14.97 -41.29
C ALA A 9 -54.89 14.11 -41.12
N ASP A 10 -54.84 12.86 -41.59
CA ASP A 10 -55.95 11.91 -41.42
C ASP A 10 -56.16 11.56 -39.95
N PHE A 11 -55.06 11.36 -39.22
CA PHE A 11 -55.11 11.12 -37.77
C PHE A 11 -55.60 12.35 -37.00
N ALA A 12 -55.25 13.56 -37.44
CA ALA A 12 -55.78 14.80 -36.86
C ALA A 12 -57.28 14.94 -37.11
N ALA A 13 -57.76 14.60 -38.31
CA ALA A 13 -59.19 14.62 -38.63
C ALA A 13 -59.98 13.60 -37.80
N GLU A 14 -59.44 12.39 -37.63
CA GLU A 14 -60.03 11.35 -36.78
C GLU A 14 -60.08 11.78 -35.31
N TYR A 15 -58.99 12.38 -34.79
CA TYR A 15 -58.89 12.82 -33.40
C TYR A 15 -59.83 13.99 -33.08
N GLN A 16 -59.96 14.97 -33.98
CA GLN A 16 -60.81 16.14 -33.77
C GLN A 16 -62.29 15.90 -34.13
N GLY A 17 -62.59 14.84 -34.90
CA GLY A 17 -63.94 14.55 -35.38
C GLY A 17 -64.44 15.50 -36.48
N HIS A 18 -63.57 16.34 -37.03
CA HIS A 18 -63.86 17.28 -38.13
C HIS A 18 -62.61 17.54 -38.98
N PRO A 19 -62.73 18.17 -40.17
CA PRO A 19 -61.57 18.60 -40.94
C PRO A 19 -60.67 19.51 -40.07
N PRO A 20 -59.40 19.15 -39.85
CA PRO A 20 -58.54 19.84 -38.89
C PRO A 20 -58.04 21.15 -39.50
N THR A 21 -58.02 22.21 -38.69
CA THR A 21 -57.36 23.46 -39.02
C THR A 21 -55.84 23.26 -39.15
N ALA A 22 -55.15 24.24 -39.74
CA ALA A 22 -53.69 24.21 -39.83
C ALA A 22 -53.01 24.10 -38.45
N VAL A 23 -53.59 24.73 -37.42
CA VAL A 23 -53.08 24.69 -36.05
C VAL A 23 -53.26 23.30 -35.44
N GLU A 24 -54.43 22.68 -35.60
CA GLU A 24 -54.70 21.34 -35.09
C GLU A 24 -53.85 20.27 -35.78
N SER A 25 -53.68 20.38 -37.10
CA SER A 25 -52.80 19.52 -37.88
C SER A 25 -51.34 19.65 -37.44
N ALA A 26 -50.86 20.87 -37.22
CA ALA A 26 -49.52 21.12 -36.70
C ALA A 26 -49.34 20.60 -35.27
N ALA A 27 -50.34 20.75 -34.40
CA ALA A 27 -50.30 20.25 -33.02
C ALA A 27 -50.18 18.72 -32.96
N ILE A 28 -50.97 18.00 -33.76
CA ILE A 28 -50.90 16.53 -33.86
C ILE A 28 -49.56 16.09 -34.44
N LEU A 29 -49.07 16.77 -35.49
CA LEU A 29 -47.77 16.49 -36.06
C LEU A 29 -46.65 16.64 -35.03
N LEU A 30 -46.62 17.74 -34.26
CA LEU A 30 -45.66 17.97 -33.18
C LEU A 30 -45.76 16.89 -32.08
N ARG A 31 -46.98 16.46 -31.73
CA ARG A 31 -47.18 15.39 -30.74
C ARG A 31 -46.67 14.04 -31.22
N LEU A 32 -46.95 13.65 -32.46
CA LEU A 32 -46.42 12.43 -33.08
C LEU A 32 -44.88 12.47 -33.14
N HIS A 33 -44.31 13.63 -33.48
CA HIS A 33 -42.86 13.84 -33.45
C HIS A 33 -42.26 13.74 -32.04
N SER A 34 -42.98 14.16 -31.01
CA SER A 34 -42.54 14.08 -29.61
C SER A 34 -42.70 12.70 -28.96
N ALA A 35 -43.31 11.72 -29.66
CA ALA A 35 -43.62 10.39 -29.14
C ALA A 35 -43.01 9.24 -29.98
N PRO A 36 -41.68 9.23 -30.23
CA PRO A 36 -41.03 8.27 -31.13
C PRO A 36 -41.07 6.81 -30.64
N ILE A 37 -41.30 6.59 -29.34
CA ILE A 37 -41.47 5.25 -28.75
C ILE A 37 -42.79 4.61 -29.21
N TRP A 38 -43.81 5.43 -29.43
CA TRP A 38 -45.15 4.97 -29.80
C TRP A 38 -45.38 5.01 -31.32
N PHE A 39 -44.69 5.91 -32.03
CA PHE A 39 -44.87 6.14 -33.46
C PHE A 39 -43.53 6.23 -34.21
N HIS A 40 -43.32 5.35 -35.19
CA HIS A 40 -42.15 5.36 -36.06
C HIS A 40 -42.40 6.23 -37.31
N ARG A 41 -41.48 7.16 -37.60
CA ARG A 41 -41.55 8.03 -38.78
C ARG A 41 -41.25 7.25 -40.06
N LYS A 42 -42.09 7.42 -41.10
CA LYS A 42 -41.89 6.84 -42.45
C LYS A 42 -41.57 7.87 -43.54
N GLY A 43 -41.64 9.15 -43.20
CA GLY A 43 -41.33 10.26 -44.11
C GLY A 43 -42.60 10.96 -44.64
N LYS A 44 -42.46 12.16 -45.21
CA LYS A 44 -43.57 12.94 -45.80
C LYS A 44 -44.82 13.07 -44.90
N GLY A 45 -44.63 13.23 -43.59
CA GLY A 45 -45.74 13.36 -42.62
C GLY A 45 -46.45 12.04 -42.27
N ARG A 46 -45.88 10.89 -42.63
CA ARG A 46 -46.46 9.58 -42.33
C ARG A 46 -45.79 8.87 -41.16
N PHE A 47 -46.61 8.15 -40.41
CA PHE A 47 -46.24 7.46 -39.18
C PHE A 47 -46.80 6.05 -39.16
N ARG A 48 -46.15 5.16 -38.41
CA ARG A 48 -46.64 3.83 -38.11
C ARG A 48 -46.58 3.60 -36.61
N LYS A 49 -47.62 2.98 -36.05
CA LYS A 49 -47.61 2.54 -34.65
C LYS A 49 -46.43 1.58 -34.40
N ALA A 50 -45.72 1.74 -33.29
CA ALA A 50 -44.65 0.83 -32.91
C ALA A 50 -45.22 -0.59 -32.68
N PRO A 51 -44.58 -1.65 -33.22
CA PRO A 51 -44.91 -3.04 -32.91
C PRO A 51 -44.89 -3.32 -31.40
N ALA A 52 -45.76 -4.21 -30.93
CA ALA A 52 -45.97 -4.44 -29.50
C ALA A 52 -44.70 -4.91 -28.76
N ASP A 53 -43.88 -5.75 -29.40
CA ASP A 53 -42.60 -6.25 -28.89
C ASP A 53 -41.55 -5.14 -28.76
N ILE A 54 -41.39 -4.30 -29.78
CA ILE A 54 -40.48 -3.15 -29.78
C ILE A 54 -40.92 -2.13 -28.74
N LEU A 55 -42.22 -1.85 -28.66
CA LEU A 55 -42.80 -0.93 -27.69
C LEU A 55 -42.59 -1.42 -26.26
N GLN A 56 -42.85 -2.71 -25.98
CA GLN A 56 -42.60 -3.31 -24.66
C GLN A 56 -41.12 -3.20 -24.26
N ALA A 57 -40.19 -3.52 -25.17
CA ALA A 57 -38.76 -3.39 -24.91
C ALA A 57 -38.34 -1.93 -24.66
N ALA A 58 -38.89 -0.98 -25.42
CA ALA A 58 -38.62 0.45 -25.25
C ALA A 58 -39.15 0.99 -23.92
N LEU A 59 -40.37 0.59 -23.53
CA LEU A 59 -40.96 0.96 -22.24
C LEU A 59 -40.19 0.36 -21.06
N ALA A 60 -39.79 -0.91 -21.16
CA ALA A 60 -38.96 -1.56 -20.15
C ALA A 60 -37.59 -0.88 -20.00
N GLY A 61 -36.98 -0.46 -21.12
CA GLY A 61 -35.74 0.30 -21.11
C GLY A 61 -35.88 1.69 -20.47
N LEU A 62 -36.99 2.38 -20.71
CA LEU A 62 -37.28 3.68 -20.09
C LEU A 62 -37.50 3.53 -18.58
N GLU A 63 -38.27 2.52 -18.17
CA GLU A 63 -38.51 2.23 -16.76
C GLU A 63 -37.21 1.85 -16.03
N LYS A 64 -36.36 1.02 -16.64
CA LYS A 64 -35.04 0.68 -16.09
C LYS A 64 -34.16 1.92 -15.91
N LYS A 65 -34.13 2.82 -16.90
CA LYS A 65 -33.40 4.11 -16.78
C LYS A 65 -33.96 4.98 -15.67
N ARG A 66 -35.29 5.04 -15.54
CA ARG A 66 -35.98 5.79 -14.48
C ARG A 66 -35.60 5.24 -13.10
N GLN A 67 -35.63 3.92 -12.92
CA GLN A 67 -35.21 3.25 -11.68
C GLN A 67 -33.75 3.50 -11.35
N GLN A 68 -32.85 3.40 -12.34
CA GLN A 68 -31.43 3.69 -12.14
C GLN A 68 -31.20 5.15 -11.74
N ALA A 69 -31.89 6.11 -12.38
CA ALA A 69 -31.79 7.52 -12.02
C ALA A 69 -32.30 7.79 -10.58
N ALA A 70 -33.41 7.16 -10.20
CA ALA A 70 -33.94 7.25 -8.83
C ALA A 70 -32.98 6.65 -7.79
N ALA A 71 -32.35 5.52 -8.10
CA ALA A 71 -31.35 4.90 -7.23
C ALA A 71 -30.09 5.79 -7.06
N ILE A 72 -29.61 6.39 -8.16
CA ILE A 72 -28.49 7.35 -8.13
C ILE A 72 -28.84 8.54 -7.23
N GLU A 73 -30.02 9.14 -7.41
CA GLU A 73 -30.44 10.30 -6.63
C GLU A 73 -30.64 9.95 -5.15
N HIS A 74 -31.18 8.77 -4.85
CA HIS A 74 -31.30 8.29 -3.48
C HIS A 74 -29.93 8.14 -2.79
N MET A 75 -28.99 7.44 -3.43
CA MET A 75 -27.63 7.28 -2.89
C MET A 75 -26.93 8.63 -2.73
N ARG A 76 -27.07 9.54 -3.70
CA ARG A 76 -26.53 10.90 -3.63
C ARG A 76 -27.07 11.65 -2.40
N ALA A 77 -28.39 11.60 -2.18
CA ALA A 77 -29.03 12.26 -1.05
C ALA A 77 -28.50 11.74 0.30
N GLU A 78 -28.38 10.42 0.45
CA GLU A 78 -27.80 9.78 1.65
C GLU A 78 -26.35 10.23 1.89
N LEU A 79 -25.52 10.27 0.84
CA LEU A 79 -24.13 10.71 0.94
C LEU A 79 -24.01 12.18 1.37
N VAL A 80 -24.84 13.08 0.83
CA VAL A 80 -24.83 14.51 1.19
C VAL A 80 -25.13 14.70 2.68
N VAL A 81 -26.07 13.91 3.24
CA VAL A 81 -26.41 13.94 4.67
C VAL A 81 -25.43 13.15 5.55
N GLY A 82 -24.37 12.57 4.98
CA GLY A 82 -23.32 11.88 5.72
C GLY A 82 -23.65 10.42 6.07
N ARG A 83 -24.49 9.75 5.26
CA ARG A 83 -24.80 8.32 5.42
C ARG A 83 -24.22 7.53 4.26
N LEU A 84 -23.55 6.43 4.55
CA LEU A 84 -23.00 5.54 3.53
C LEU A 84 -24.09 4.59 2.99
N PRO A 85 -24.43 4.65 1.69
CA PRO A 85 -25.34 3.67 1.09
C PRO A 85 -24.72 2.27 1.07
N PRO A 86 -25.49 1.20 1.37
CA PRO A 86 -24.97 -0.17 1.44
C PRO A 86 -24.42 -0.66 0.08
N GLU A 87 -24.98 -0.19 -1.03
CA GLU A 87 -24.52 -0.52 -2.39
C GLU A 87 -23.12 0.04 -2.65
N LEU A 88 -22.84 1.25 -2.17
CA LEU A 88 -21.51 1.85 -2.27
C LEU A 88 -20.54 1.22 -1.28
N ALA A 89 -21.00 0.85 -0.08
CA ALA A 89 -20.18 0.18 0.93
C ALA A 89 -19.56 -1.13 0.40
N ALA A 90 -20.32 -1.92 -0.34
CA ALA A 90 -19.86 -3.18 -0.94
C ALA A 90 -18.76 -3.00 -2.01
N LEU A 91 -18.55 -1.77 -2.49
CA LEU A 91 -17.65 -1.43 -3.59
C LEU A 91 -16.62 -0.37 -3.18
N LEU A 92 -16.49 -0.11 -1.89
CA LEU A 92 -15.73 1.02 -1.38
C LEU A 92 -14.29 1.07 -1.91
N PRO A 93 -13.52 -0.05 -1.95
CA PRO A 93 -12.17 -0.03 -2.53
C PRO A 93 -12.17 0.32 -4.02
N GLN A 94 -13.09 -0.24 -4.81
CA GLN A 94 -13.18 0.09 -6.24
C GLN A 94 -13.62 1.54 -6.44
N ALA A 95 -14.57 2.03 -5.65
CA ALA A 95 -15.05 3.40 -5.73
C ALA A 95 -13.96 4.44 -5.40
N LEU A 96 -13.12 4.16 -4.42
CA LEU A 96 -12.02 5.04 -4.02
C LEU A 96 -10.81 4.93 -4.96
N TYR A 97 -10.45 3.70 -5.37
CA TYR A 97 -9.13 3.44 -5.94
C TYR A 97 -9.12 3.08 -7.43
N ARG A 98 -10.22 2.56 -7.96
CA ARG A 98 -10.34 2.28 -9.40
C ARG A 98 -11.80 2.48 -9.85
N PRO A 99 -12.30 3.73 -9.80
CA PRO A 99 -13.72 4.01 -10.04
C PRO A 99 -14.11 3.73 -11.49
N ASP A 100 -15.15 2.91 -11.68
CA ASP A 100 -15.83 2.77 -12.97
C ASP A 100 -16.96 3.80 -13.07
N ARG A 101 -16.71 4.88 -13.81
CA ARG A 101 -17.65 6.00 -14.00
C ARG A 101 -18.96 5.62 -14.67
N ASN A 102 -19.09 4.41 -15.22
CA ASN A 102 -20.35 3.96 -15.80
C ASN A 102 -21.34 3.47 -14.75
N ARG A 103 -20.84 3.08 -13.58
CA ARG A 103 -21.63 2.53 -12.48
C ARG A 103 -22.52 3.58 -11.80
N PRO A 104 -23.75 3.23 -11.42
CA PRO A 104 -24.65 4.15 -10.73
C PRO A 104 -24.09 4.62 -9.38
N GLU A 105 -23.40 3.76 -8.64
CA GLU A 105 -22.83 4.07 -7.32
C GLU A 105 -21.75 5.16 -7.43
N ILE A 106 -20.91 5.08 -8.47
CA ILE A 106 -19.86 6.08 -8.74
C ILE A 106 -20.45 7.40 -9.22
N LYS A 107 -21.48 7.36 -10.08
CA LYS A 107 -22.20 8.56 -10.52
C LYS A 107 -22.86 9.28 -9.34
N ALA A 108 -23.46 8.54 -8.41
CA ALA A 108 -24.05 9.10 -7.20
C ALA A 108 -22.98 9.75 -6.30
N LEU A 109 -21.83 9.08 -6.12
CA LEU A 109 -20.70 9.61 -5.37
C LEU A 109 -20.14 10.89 -5.99
N GLU A 110 -19.87 10.90 -7.30
CA GLU A 110 -19.37 12.08 -8.02
C GLU A 110 -20.37 13.25 -7.93
N ALA A 111 -21.67 12.99 -8.07
CA ALA A 111 -22.70 14.01 -7.91
C ALA A 111 -22.77 14.56 -6.46
N ALA A 112 -22.65 13.69 -5.45
CA ALA A 112 -22.61 14.11 -4.05
C ALA A 112 -21.32 14.90 -3.70
N CYS A 113 -20.19 14.59 -4.34
CA CYS A 113 -18.96 15.38 -4.24
C CYS A 113 -19.16 16.80 -4.78
N VAL A 114 -19.85 16.95 -5.92
CA VAL A 114 -20.17 18.28 -6.47
C VAL A 114 -21.03 19.09 -5.50
N ASP A 115 -22.08 18.49 -4.94
CA ASP A 115 -23.00 19.18 -4.02
C ASP A 115 -22.33 19.58 -2.68
N SER A 116 -21.49 18.69 -2.16
CA SER A 116 -20.84 18.90 -0.86
C SER A 116 -19.56 19.75 -0.94
N GLY A 117 -18.98 19.89 -2.14
CA GLY A 117 -17.66 20.50 -2.35
C GLY A 117 -16.50 19.66 -1.78
N LEU A 118 -16.74 18.40 -1.41
CA LEU A 118 -15.74 17.49 -0.86
C LEU A 118 -15.20 16.54 -1.92
N SER A 119 -13.92 16.16 -1.79
CA SER A 119 -13.40 15.02 -2.56
C SER A 119 -14.08 13.72 -2.13
N ALA A 120 -14.06 12.70 -3.00
CA ALA A 120 -14.65 11.39 -2.70
C ALA A 120 -14.15 10.82 -1.36
N ALA A 121 -12.83 10.87 -1.11
CA ALA A 121 -12.24 10.41 0.14
C ALA A 121 -12.76 11.19 1.36
N ARG A 122 -12.85 12.52 1.29
CA ARG A 122 -13.35 13.35 2.40
C ARG A 122 -14.85 13.16 2.64
N LEU A 123 -15.63 12.99 1.58
CA LEU A 123 -17.06 12.71 1.69
C LEU A 123 -17.30 11.34 2.31
N LEU A 124 -16.53 10.32 1.92
CA LEU A 124 -16.63 8.98 2.47
C LEU A 124 -16.12 8.90 3.92
N LEU A 125 -15.08 9.65 4.28
CA LEU A 125 -14.68 9.87 5.67
C LEU A 125 -15.82 10.49 6.49
N LYS A 126 -16.47 11.54 5.98
CA LYS A 126 -17.65 12.16 6.62
C LYS A 126 -18.81 11.17 6.79
N CYS A 127 -18.98 10.24 5.84
CA CYS A 127 -20.00 9.20 5.91
C CYS A 127 -19.64 8.02 6.83
N GLY A 128 -18.47 8.05 7.48
CA GLY A 128 -17.98 6.96 8.34
C GLY A 128 -17.51 5.73 7.57
N ALA A 129 -17.25 5.85 6.26
CA ALA A 129 -16.77 4.74 5.44
C ALA A 129 -15.26 4.47 5.61
N LEU A 130 -14.53 5.46 6.11
CA LEU A 130 -13.11 5.40 6.47
C LEU A 130 -12.98 5.91 7.90
N ALA A 131 -12.11 5.32 8.70
CA ALA A 131 -11.86 5.77 10.07
C ALA A 131 -10.88 6.97 10.13
N SER A 132 -9.99 7.10 9.15
CA SER A 132 -8.94 8.14 9.12
C SER A 132 -8.33 8.34 7.72
N SER A 133 -7.50 9.37 7.56
CA SER A 133 -6.69 9.51 6.35
C SER A 133 -5.64 8.40 6.21
N TYR A 134 -5.16 7.84 7.33
CA TYR A 134 -4.29 6.66 7.33
C TYR A 134 -4.95 5.48 6.61
N GLU A 135 -6.19 5.15 6.95
CA GLU A 135 -6.90 4.05 6.28
C GLU A 135 -7.06 4.30 4.78
N PHE A 136 -7.31 5.54 4.36
CA PHE A 136 -7.39 5.87 2.93
C PHE A 136 -6.09 5.52 2.18
N HIS A 137 -4.95 5.92 2.73
CA HIS A 137 -3.64 5.69 2.11
C HIS A 137 -3.18 4.23 2.24
N TYR A 138 -3.37 3.62 3.41
CA TYR A 138 -3.01 2.23 3.66
C TYR A 138 -3.83 1.28 2.79
N ASN A 139 -5.16 1.45 2.72
CA ASN A 139 -6.01 0.62 1.88
C ASN A 139 -5.76 0.85 0.39
N ARG A 140 -5.30 2.05 -0.03
CA ARG A 140 -4.83 2.27 -1.41
C ARG A 140 -3.62 1.39 -1.70
N PHE A 141 -2.63 1.42 -0.82
CA PHE A 141 -1.42 0.61 -0.95
C PHE A 141 -1.74 -0.89 -1.00
N LEU A 142 -2.62 -1.36 -0.10
CA LEU A 142 -3.08 -2.76 -0.11
C LEU A 142 -3.82 -3.10 -1.40
N PHE A 143 -4.69 -2.23 -1.90
CA PHE A 143 -5.43 -2.47 -3.14
C PHE A 143 -4.50 -2.63 -4.36
N GLU A 144 -3.39 -1.90 -4.40
CA GLU A 144 -2.44 -1.93 -5.50
C GLU A 144 -1.45 -3.08 -5.40
N HIS A 145 -0.91 -3.33 -4.21
CA HIS A 145 0.23 -4.23 -4.01
C HIS A 145 -0.13 -5.54 -3.31
N PHE A 146 -1.25 -5.59 -2.58
CA PHE A 146 -1.72 -6.75 -1.82
C PHE A 146 -3.20 -7.05 -2.10
N PRO A 147 -3.61 -7.26 -3.37
CA PRO A 147 -5.02 -7.48 -3.72
C PRO A 147 -5.62 -8.77 -3.13
N GLU A 148 -4.76 -9.73 -2.77
CA GLU A 148 -5.14 -10.98 -2.08
C GLU A 148 -5.03 -10.87 -0.55
N GLY A 149 -4.70 -9.68 -0.02
CA GLY A 149 -4.42 -9.43 1.38
C GLY A 149 -2.95 -9.61 1.77
N THR A 150 -2.64 -9.30 3.03
CA THR A 150 -1.29 -9.37 3.61
C THR A 150 -0.97 -10.69 4.31
N ALA A 151 -1.95 -11.59 4.41
CA ALA A 151 -1.76 -12.90 5.01
C ALA A 151 -0.83 -13.77 4.15
N PHE A 152 -0.04 -14.61 4.80
CA PHE A 152 0.76 -15.60 4.10
C PHE A 152 -0.11 -16.79 3.70
N PRO A 153 0.03 -17.32 2.47
CA PRO A 153 -0.58 -18.60 2.14
C PRO A 153 0.08 -19.72 2.95
N ALA A 154 -0.65 -20.82 3.14
CA ALA A 154 -0.08 -22.00 3.79
C ALA A 154 1.15 -22.50 3.00
N CYS A 155 2.26 -22.73 3.71
CA CYS A 155 3.50 -23.25 3.15
C CYS A 155 4.23 -24.12 4.17
N GLU A 156 5.19 -24.90 3.69
CA GLU A 156 6.04 -25.71 4.57
C GLU A 156 6.91 -24.78 5.45
N PRO A 157 7.08 -25.10 6.74
CA PRO A 157 7.91 -24.31 7.63
C PRO A 157 9.38 -24.39 7.23
N ALA A 158 10.13 -23.33 7.54
CA ALA A 158 11.58 -23.35 7.38
C ALA A 158 12.21 -24.38 8.33
N SER A 159 13.27 -25.06 7.87
CA SER A 159 14.05 -26.01 8.68
C SER A 159 15.33 -25.36 9.17
N LEU A 160 15.66 -25.44 10.46
CA LEU A 160 16.95 -24.92 10.91
C LEU A 160 18.10 -25.83 10.44
N PRO A 161 19.23 -25.25 9.99
CA PRO A 161 20.40 -26.03 9.63
C PRO A 161 20.99 -26.75 10.86
N VAL A 162 21.47 -27.97 10.65
CA VAL A 162 22.09 -28.80 11.70
C VAL A 162 23.58 -29.00 11.42
N GLY A 163 24.39 -29.09 12.48
CA GLY A 163 25.82 -29.41 12.36
C GLY A 163 26.70 -28.28 11.83
N LEU A 164 26.19 -27.05 11.80
CA LEU A 164 27.02 -25.88 11.52
C LEU A 164 28.02 -25.65 12.66
N PRO A 165 29.28 -25.26 12.36
CA PRO A 165 30.25 -24.92 13.38
C PRO A 165 29.77 -23.68 14.15
N ARG A 166 30.08 -23.62 15.44
CA ARG A 166 29.82 -22.43 16.27
C ARG A 166 31.01 -21.48 16.18
N ALA A 167 30.74 -20.20 15.92
CA ALA A 167 31.74 -19.15 15.94
C ALA A 167 32.19 -18.85 17.39
N ASP A 168 33.48 -18.62 17.58
CA ASP A 168 34.07 -18.18 18.85
C ASP A 168 34.22 -16.66 18.86
N VAL A 169 33.07 -15.96 18.88
CA VAL A 169 32.97 -14.50 18.83
C VAL A 169 31.94 -14.00 19.82
N ALA A 170 31.92 -12.69 20.06
CA ALA A 170 30.83 -12.00 20.75
C ALA A 170 30.22 -11.00 19.76
N ALA A 171 29.13 -11.39 19.10
CA ALA A 171 28.53 -10.56 18.06
C ALA A 171 27.45 -9.63 18.60
N PHE A 172 27.35 -8.42 18.04
CA PHE A 172 26.36 -7.42 18.39
C PHE A 172 25.77 -6.74 17.15
N SER A 173 24.50 -6.37 17.17
CA SER A 173 23.86 -5.60 16.09
C SER A 173 23.67 -4.14 16.48
N ILE A 174 23.40 -3.27 15.51
CA ILE A 174 23.07 -1.86 15.71
C ILE A 174 21.86 -1.56 14.84
N ASP A 175 20.71 -1.33 15.46
CA ASP A 175 19.44 -1.19 14.74
C ASP A 175 18.56 -0.07 15.30
N ASP A 176 17.47 0.22 14.60
CA ASP A 176 16.39 1.06 15.13
C ASP A 176 15.59 0.37 16.25
N ALA A 177 14.95 1.17 17.09
CA ALA A 177 14.10 0.69 18.19
C ALA A 177 12.97 -0.25 17.72
N SER A 178 12.46 -0.05 16.50
CA SER A 178 11.36 -0.83 15.91
C SER A 178 11.84 -2.02 15.07
N THR A 179 13.15 -2.23 14.91
CA THR A 179 13.68 -3.34 14.13
C THR A 179 13.47 -4.65 14.88
N THR A 180 12.77 -5.59 14.25
CA THR A 180 12.59 -6.97 14.76
C THR A 180 13.15 -8.04 13.82
N GLU A 181 13.46 -7.66 12.58
CA GLU A 181 14.12 -8.48 11.57
C GLU A 181 15.58 -8.01 11.55
N ILE A 182 16.40 -8.54 12.46
CA ILE A 182 17.81 -8.14 12.58
C ILE A 182 18.61 -8.99 11.60
N ASP A 183 19.05 -8.35 10.52
CA ASP A 183 19.71 -9.01 9.39
C ASP A 183 21.23 -9.04 9.54
N ASP A 184 21.83 -8.09 10.25
CA ASP A 184 23.27 -7.98 10.37
C ASP A 184 23.77 -7.75 11.81
N ALA A 185 24.97 -8.25 12.08
CA ALA A 185 25.70 -8.07 13.32
C ALA A 185 27.21 -8.02 13.06
N PHE A 186 27.94 -7.35 13.95
CA PHE A 186 29.39 -7.27 13.94
C PHE A 186 30.00 -8.06 15.09
N SER A 187 31.22 -8.56 14.92
CA SER A 187 32.08 -8.96 16.04
C SER A 187 33.48 -8.43 15.83
N ILE A 188 34.21 -8.20 16.93
CA ILE A 188 35.59 -7.73 16.87
C ILE A 188 36.42 -8.57 17.84
N THR A 189 37.54 -9.11 17.36
CA THR A 189 38.44 -9.93 18.18
C THR A 189 39.89 -9.51 17.93
N PRO A 190 40.72 -9.29 18.96
CA PRO A 190 42.12 -8.96 18.75
C PRO A 190 42.87 -10.14 18.09
N ARG A 191 43.81 -9.81 17.20
CA ARG A 191 44.65 -10.83 16.55
C ARG A 191 45.98 -11.00 17.30
N PRO A 192 46.54 -12.23 17.40
CA PRO A 192 47.82 -12.49 18.07
C PRO A 192 48.99 -11.65 17.53
N GLU A 193 49.02 -11.42 16.23
CA GLU A 193 50.00 -10.64 15.47
C GLU A 193 49.77 -9.11 15.56
N GLY A 194 48.73 -8.68 16.29
CA GLY A 194 48.28 -7.30 16.38
C GLY A 194 47.18 -6.97 15.36
N GLY A 195 46.42 -5.92 15.66
CA GLY A 195 45.23 -5.56 14.92
C GLY A 195 44.02 -6.40 15.35
N TRP A 196 43.05 -6.55 14.44
CA TRP A 196 41.73 -7.08 14.76
C TRP A 196 41.21 -8.00 13.66
N ARG A 197 40.42 -8.98 14.05
CA ARG A 197 39.52 -9.72 13.17
C ARG A 197 38.11 -9.14 13.37
N ILE A 198 37.53 -8.64 12.30
CA ILE A 198 36.18 -8.07 12.29
C ILE A 198 35.26 -9.03 11.55
N GLY A 199 34.25 -9.56 12.25
CA GLY A 199 33.19 -10.35 11.65
C GLY A 199 32.02 -9.46 11.24
N ILE A 200 31.49 -9.69 10.04
CA ILE A 200 30.21 -9.19 9.55
C ILE A 200 29.32 -10.43 9.38
N HIS A 201 28.28 -10.55 10.17
CA HIS A 201 27.41 -11.72 10.25
C HIS A 201 26.05 -11.37 9.69
N ILE A 202 25.60 -12.08 8.64
CA ILE A 202 24.32 -11.83 7.99
C ILE A 202 23.37 -12.98 8.28
N ALA A 203 22.15 -12.68 8.74
CA ALA A 203 21.07 -13.63 8.92
C ALA A 203 20.88 -14.48 7.65
N ALA A 204 20.70 -15.79 7.83
CA ALA A 204 20.75 -16.73 6.72
C ALA A 204 19.43 -17.52 6.53
N PRO A 205 18.26 -16.86 6.32
CA PRO A 205 16.98 -17.54 6.16
C PRO A 205 16.95 -18.48 4.95
N ALA A 206 17.78 -18.23 3.93
CA ALA A 206 17.95 -19.10 2.77
C ALA A 206 18.54 -20.49 3.12
N LEU A 207 19.08 -20.70 4.31
CA LEU A 207 19.45 -22.03 4.79
C LEU A 207 18.22 -22.86 5.19
N GLY A 208 17.08 -22.19 5.44
CA GLY A 208 15.88 -22.83 5.94
C GLY A 208 14.92 -23.38 4.90
N PHE A 209 15.11 -23.03 3.63
CA PHE A 209 14.27 -23.51 2.53
C PHE A 209 15.04 -23.47 1.21
N THR A 210 14.63 -24.32 0.27
CA THR A 210 15.32 -24.45 -1.02
C THR A 210 14.65 -23.63 -2.12
N ARG A 211 15.39 -23.40 -3.21
CA ARG A 211 14.84 -22.76 -4.39
C ARG A 211 13.67 -23.59 -4.96
N GLY A 212 12.53 -22.94 -5.15
CA GLY A 212 11.29 -23.56 -5.64
C GLY A 212 10.32 -23.96 -4.53
N ALA A 213 10.71 -23.86 -3.25
CA ALA A 213 9.81 -24.10 -2.12
C ALA A 213 8.71 -23.02 -2.02
N GLY A 214 7.66 -23.31 -1.23
CA GLY A 214 6.56 -22.37 -0.99
C GLY A 214 7.04 -21.03 -0.41
N LEU A 215 7.95 -21.06 0.57
CA LEU A 215 8.56 -19.87 1.17
C LEU A 215 9.35 -19.02 0.16
N ASP A 216 10.05 -19.67 -0.77
CA ASP A 216 10.80 -18.99 -1.83
C ASP A 216 9.85 -18.29 -2.82
N ALA A 217 8.72 -18.92 -3.15
CA ALA A 217 7.68 -18.29 -3.97
C ALA A 217 7.03 -17.08 -3.26
N ILE A 218 6.81 -17.16 -1.95
CA ILE A 218 6.31 -16.05 -1.12
C ILE A 218 7.32 -14.90 -1.14
N ALA A 219 8.58 -15.16 -0.81
CA ALA A 219 9.63 -14.15 -0.76
C ALA A 219 9.78 -13.44 -2.10
N ARG A 220 9.83 -14.20 -3.21
CA ARG A 220 9.91 -13.61 -4.56
C ARG A 220 8.69 -12.79 -4.96
N ARG A 221 7.50 -13.13 -4.46
CA ARG A 221 6.29 -12.34 -4.71
C ARG A 221 6.32 -11.04 -3.92
N ARG A 222 6.80 -11.05 -2.66
CA ARG A 222 6.87 -9.86 -1.81
C ARG A 222 8.05 -8.95 -2.12
N LEU A 223 9.15 -9.49 -2.65
CA LEU A 223 10.43 -8.84 -3.00
C LEU A 223 11.19 -8.24 -1.80
N SER A 224 10.51 -7.54 -0.91
CA SER A 224 11.07 -6.93 0.30
C SER A 224 10.03 -6.83 1.40
N THR A 225 10.48 -6.57 2.63
CA THR A 225 9.59 -6.10 3.70
C THR A 225 9.16 -4.68 3.36
N VAL A 226 7.87 -4.38 3.53
CA VAL A 226 7.34 -3.03 3.40
C VAL A 226 7.42 -2.36 4.75
N TYR A 227 8.27 -1.33 4.87
CA TYR A 227 8.36 -0.49 6.05
C TYR A 227 7.53 0.77 5.87
N MET A 228 6.68 1.07 6.83
CA MET A 228 5.90 2.31 6.90
C MET A 228 5.92 2.84 8.34
N PRO A 229 5.73 4.14 8.56
CA PRO A 229 5.65 4.67 9.91
C PRO A 229 4.59 3.93 10.74
N GLY A 230 5.00 3.32 11.85
CA GLY A 230 4.10 2.64 12.78
C GLY A 230 3.60 1.26 12.37
N ASN A 231 3.95 0.74 11.18
CA ASN A 231 3.51 -0.57 10.74
C ASN A 231 4.50 -1.20 9.75
N LYS A 232 4.39 -2.49 9.48
CA LYS A 232 5.17 -3.15 8.42
C LYS A 232 4.43 -4.36 7.87
N ILE A 233 4.80 -4.76 6.66
CA ILE A 233 4.36 -6.02 6.05
C ILE A 233 5.62 -6.82 5.71
N THR A 234 5.87 -7.87 6.48
CA THR A 234 7.10 -8.67 6.41
C THR A 234 7.24 -9.41 5.08
N MET A 235 8.46 -9.60 4.59
CA MET A 235 8.73 -10.39 3.39
C MET A 235 8.47 -11.88 3.61
N LEU A 236 8.81 -12.37 4.79
CA LEU A 236 8.73 -13.76 5.20
C LEU A 236 7.77 -13.91 6.38
N PRO A 237 7.17 -15.10 6.57
CA PRO A 237 6.35 -15.38 7.75
C PRO A 237 7.11 -15.15 9.05
N ASP A 238 6.39 -14.75 10.09
CA ASP A 238 6.97 -14.40 11.39
C ASP A 238 7.76 -15.57 11.99
N GLU A 239 7.34 -16.81 11.77
CA GLU A 239 8.05 -18.00 12.23
C GLU A 239 9.43 -18.14 11.58
N VAL A 240 9.55 -17.76 10.30
CA VAL A 240 10.84 -17.76 9.59
C VAL A 240 11.71 -16.61 10.09
N VAL A 241 11.13 -15.41 10.26
CA VAL A 241 11.84 -14.27 10.83
C VAL A 241 12.38 -14.62 12.22
N GLN A 242 11.55 -15.17 13.10
CA GLN A 242 11.96 -15.57 14.45
C GLN A 242 13.04 -16.65 14.43
N ALA A 243 13.02 -17.58 13.47
CA ALA A 243 14.03 -18.61 13.36
C ALA A 243 15.42 -18.05 12.99
N PHE A 244 15.49 -16.99 12.18
CA PHE A 244 16.74 -16.52 11.57
C PHE A 244 17.23 -15.14 12.00
N THR A 245 16.38 -14.31 12.61
CA THR A 245 16.78 -13.00 13.14
C THR A 245 17.97 -13.14 14.09
N LEU A 246 18.95 -12.26 13.98
CA LEU A 246 20.14 -12.21 14.84
C LEU A 246 19.79 -11.60 16.21
N ALA A 247 18.90 -12.26 16.95
CA ALA A 247 18.39 -11.79 18.22
C ALA A 247 19.36 -12.07 19.39
N GLU A 248 19.45 -11.11 20.30
CA GLU A 248 20.27 -11.13 21.50
C GLU A 248 20.02 -12.35 22.37
N GLY A 249 21.10 -12.90 22.94
CA GLY A 249 21.07 -14.08 23.80
C GLY A 249 20.89 -15.40 23.03
N ARG A 250 20.90 -15.37 21.69
CA ARG A 250 20.71 -16.56 20.86
C ARG A 250 21.94 -16.91 20.04
N GLU A 251 21.96 -18.18 19.66
CA GLU A 251 22.90 -18.74 18.71
C GLU A 251 22.20 -18.84 17.35
N CYS A 252 22.56 -17.96 16.41
CA CYS A 252 21.83 -17.79 15.17
C CYS A 252 22.63 -18.28 13.95
N PRO A 253 22.01 -19.00 13.01
CA PRO A 253 22.66 -19.35 11.75
C PRO A 253 22.90 -18.10 10.90
N ALA A 254 24.15 -17.91 10.47
CA ALA A 254 24.56 -16.75 9.69
C ALA A 254 25.51 -17.14 8.55
N VAL A 255 25.55 -16.26 7.55
CA VAL A 255 26.65 -16.18 6.59
C VAL A 255 27.57 -15.07 7.07
N SER A 256 28.79 -15.44 7.47
CA SER A 256 29.77 -14.51 8.03
C SER A 256 30.84 -14.18 7.01
N LEU A 257 31.28 -12.91 7.00
CA LEU A 257 32.50 -12.44 6.37
C LEU A 257 33.44 -11.95 7.47
N TYR A 258 34.63 -12.54 7.57
CA TYR A 258 35.68 -12.11 8.48
C TYR A 258 36.72 -11.31 7.71
N LEU A 259 37.11 -10.18 8.27
CA LEU A 259 38.19 -9.33 7.77
C LEU A 259 39.33 -9.31 8.78
N ASP A 260 40.53 -9.62 8.32
CA ASP A 260 41.76 -9.47 9.09
C ASP A 260 42.34 -8.08 8.86
N VAL A 261 42.34 -7.27 9.91
CA VAL A 261 42.70 -5.85 9.88
C VAL A 261 43.96 -5.64 10.70
N THR A 262 44.91 -4.87 10.16
CA THR A 262 46.16 -4.49 10.84
C THR A 262 45.94 -3.36 11.86
N PRO A 263 46.90 -3.06 12.75
CA PRO A 263 46.83 -1.87 13.60
C PRO A 263 46.64 -0.55 12.84
N GLY A 264 47.11 -0.48 11.59
CA GLY A 264 46.92 0.67 10.70
C GLY A 264 45.63 0.63 9.88
N LEU A 265 44.65 -0.20 10.26
CA LEU A 265 43.34 -0.34 9.62
C LEU A 265 43.36 -0.83 8.16
N ALA A 266 44.50 -1.33 7.68
CA ALA A 266 44.57 -2.01 6.39
C ALA A 266 43.99 -3.43 6.50
N ILE A 267 43.09 -3.80 5.60
CA ILE A 267 42.58 -5.16 5.42
C ILE A 267 43.67 -5.98 4.73
N VAL A 268 44.04 -7.12 5.34
CA VAL A 268 45.11 -8.01 4.86
C VAL A 268 44.64 -9.44 4.61
N GLY A 269 43.40 -9.76 4.96
CA GLY A 269 42.81 -11.07 4.73
C GLY A 269 41.29 -11.04 4.83
N GLU A 270 40.64 -11.99 4.15
CA GLU A 270 39.20 -12.18 4.18
C GLU A 270 38.86 -13.67 4.20
N GLU A 271 37.78 -14.04 4.90
CA GLU A 271 37.28 -15.42 4.96
C GLU A 271 35.76 -15.42 5.11
N SER A 272 35.04 -16.22 4.31
CA SER A 272 33.60 -16.40 4.46
C SER A 272 33.25 -17.75 5.07
N ARG A 273 32.24 -17.78 5.94
CA ARG A 273 31.77 -18.99 6.63
C ARG A 273 30.26 -19.06 6.70
N VAL A 274 29.73 -20.28 6.73
CA VAL A 274 28.35 -20.55 7.16
C VAL A 274 28.44 -21.23 8.52
N GLU A 275 27.88 -20.61 9.54
CA GLU A 275 28.13 -20.99 10.94
C GLU A 275 26.99 -20.53 11.86
N ILE A 276 27.08 -20.93 13.13
CA ILE A 276 26.22 -20.46 14.21
C ILE A 276 26.94 -19.35 14.97
N VAL A 277 26.36 -18.17 15.02
CA VAL A 277 26.94 -16.97 15.65
C VAL A 277 26.22 -16.68 16.96
N PRO A 278 26.92 -16.61 18.10
CA PRO A 278 26.33 -16.16 19.36
C PRO A 278 26.17 -14.62 19.35
N ILE A 279 24.92 -14.16 19.42
CA ILE A 279 24.58 -12.75 19.51
C ILE A 279 24.47 -12.35 20.97
N VAL A 280 25.36 -11.47 21.44
CA VAL A 280 25.45 -11.06 22.84
C VAL A 280 24.77 -9.73 23.14
N ALA A 281 24.49 -8.91 22.13
CA ALA A 281 23.77 -7.65 22.29
C ALA A 281 23.05 -7.24 21.00
N ASN A 282 21.84 -6.70 21.10
CA ASN A 282 21.23 -5.94 20.02
C ASN A 282 21.14 -4.46 20.41
N LEU A 283 22.11 -3.66 19.98
CA LEU A 283 22.17 -2.25 20.34
C LEU A 283 21.12 -1.45 19.55
N ARG A 284 20.69 -0.32 20.12
CA ARG A 284 19.69 0.56 19.50
C ARG A 284 20.25 1.95 19.27
N HIS A 285 19.96 2.52 18.10
CA HIS A 285 20.40 3.87 17.74
C HIS A 285 20.05 4.89 18.83
N HIS A 286 18.82 4.91 19.32
CA HIS A 286 18.40 5.88 20.34
C HIS A 286 19.14 5.77 21.69
N ASP A 287 19.72 4.61 22.01
CA ASP A 287 20.53 4.40 23.21
C ASP A 287 22.00 4.79 22.98
N ILE A 288 22.51 4.61 21.75
CA ILE A 288 23.89 4.88 21.35
C ILE A 288 24.10 6.35 20.98
N GLU A 289 23.17 6.94 20.22
CA GLU A 289 23.27 8.28 19.63
C GLU A 289 23.59 9.38 20.67
N PRO A 290 23.07 9.37 21.91
CA PRO A 290 23.44 10.36 22.92
C PRO A 290 24.93 10.36 23.31
N VAL A 291 25.62 9.22 23.14
CA VAL A 291 27.02 9.03 23.57
C VAL A 291 27.99 8.80 22.41
N PHE A 292 27.49 8.49 21.22
CA PHE A 292 28.27 8.24 20.01
C PHE A 292 27.55 8.82 18.79
N ASN A 293 28.01 10.00 18.38
CA ASN A 293 27.50 10.84 17.30
C ASN A 293 28.64 11.74 16.78
N ASP A 294 28.39 12.53 15.72
CA ASP A 294 29.40 13.39 15.10
C ASP A 294 30.09 14.34 16.12
N GLU A 295 29.32 14.94 17.03
CA GLU A 295 29.88 15.85 18.04
C GLU A 295 30.82 15.13 19.00
N THR A 296 30.41 13.97 19.52
CA THR A 296 31.15 13.22 20.54
C THR A 296 32.35 12.47 19.95
N VAL A 297 32.25 11.99 18.71
CA VAL A 297 33.36 11.35 17.99
C VAL A 297 34.49 12.35 17.73
N HIS A 298 34.18 13.62 17.44
CA HIS A 298 35.18 14.68 17.24
C HIS A 298 35.59 15.40 18.53
N GLY A 299 34.68 15.52 19.50
CA GLY A 299 34.85 16.26 20.75
C GLY A 299 35.41 15.46 21.93
N GLY A 300 35.47 14.13 21.80
CA GLY A 300 35.93 13.19 22.82
C GLY A 300 34.80 12.33 23.35
N LEU A 301 34.91 11.02 23.14
CA LEU A 301 33.88 10.05 23.52
C LEU A 301 33.83 9.84 25.04
N PRO A 302 32.64 9.86 25.68
CA PRO A 302 32.47 9.43 27.07
C PRO A 302 32.81 7.93 27.22
N ASP A 303 32.86 7.41 28.44
CA ASP A 303 32.99 5.97 28.67
C ASP A 303 31.60 5.31 28.63
N PHE A 304 31.47 4.22 27.87
CA PHE A 304 30.22 3.48 27.70
C PHE A 304 30.49 2.05 27.17
N PRO A 305 29.58 1.08 27.39
CA PRO A 305 29.71 -0.27 26.82
C PRO A 305 29.83 -0.21 25.29
N TRP A 306 30.66 -1.07 24.70
CA TRP A 306 30.90 -1.14 23.25
C TRP A 306 31.66 0.05 22.62
N LYS A 307 32.17 0.97 23.45
CA LYS A 307 32.97 2.12 22.96
C LYS A 307 34.13 1.69 22.06
N LEU A 308 34.92 0.72 22.49
CA LEU A 308 36.10 0.27 21.75
C LEU A 308 35.69 -0.25 20.37
N GLU A 309 34.66 -1.10 20.35
CA GLU A 309 34.19 -1.74 19.14
C GLU A 309 33.60 -0.74 18.15
N LEU A 310 32.75 0.17 18.64
CA LEU A 310 32.12 1.20 17.81
C LEU A 310 33.15 2.21 17.28
N SER A 311 34.13 2.62 18.08
CA SER A 311 35.24 3.46 17.60
C SER A 311 36.06 2.77 16.51
N LEU A 312 36.41 1.49 16.68
CA LEU A 312 37.16 0.74 15.67
C LEU A 312 36.39 0.58 14.36
N LEU A 313 35.09 0.29 14.43
CA LEU A 313 34.23 0.21 13.24
C LEU A 313 34.11 1.56 12.53
N TRP A 314 33.97 2.64 13.29
CA TRP A 314 33.92 4.00 12.74
C TRP A 314 35.23 4.39 12.05
N ASP A 315 36.37 4.14 12.68
CA ASP A 315 37.68 4.47 12.10
C ASP A 315 37.91 3.66 10.82
N LEU A 316 37.60 2.36 10.83
CA LEU A 316 37.68 1.53 9.64
C LEU A 316 36.73 2.02 8.54
N ALA A 317 35.47 2.34 8.88
CA ALA A 317 34.50 2.87 7.94
C ALA A 317 34.99 4.17 7.29
N THR A 318 35.60 5.07 8.07
CA THR A 318 36.20 6.32 7.62
C THR A 318 37.34 6.07 6.63
N VAL A 319 38.26 5.15 6.94
CA VAL A 319 39.35 4.76 6.03
C VAL A 319 38.81 4.18 4.72
N LEU A 320 37.81 3.29 4.81
CA LEU A 320 37.19 2.66 3.63
C LEU A 320 36.40 3.67 2.80
N GLU A 321 35.75 4.65 3.41
CA GLU A 321 35.03 5.72 2.72
C GLU A 321 35.99 6.64 1.97
N ALA A 322 37.10 7.03 2.61
CA ALA A 322 38.17 7.78 1.96
C ALA A 322 38.74 7.01 0.76
N GLY A 323 38.96 5.69 0.92
CA GLY A 323 39.40 4.80 -0.17
C GLY A 323 38.43 4.73 -1.35
N ARG A 324 37.12 4.93 -1.13
CA ARG A 324 36.09 5.01 -2.19
C ARG A 324 36.02 6.39 -2.85
N GLY A 325 36.83 7.37 -2.43
CA GLY A 325 36.78 8.74 -2.92
C GLY A 325 35.54 9.51 -2.47
N LYS A 326 34.90 9.08 -1.36
CA LYS A 326 33.68 9.68 -0.81
C LYS A 326 33.90 10.47 0.48
N ALA A 327 35.15 10.73 0.86
CA ALA A 327 35.47 11.51 2.06
C ALA A 327 34.71 12.85 2.06
N GLY A 328 33.70 12.98 2.93
CA GLY A 328 32.87 14.19 3.08
C GLY A 328 31.60 14.26 2.20
N GLY A 329 31.14 13.14 1.60
CA GLY A 329 30.06 13.17 0.60
C GLY A 329 28.61 13.01 1.10
N ASN A 330 28.38 12.71 2.39
CA ASN A 330 27.05 12.39 2.91
C ASN A 330 26.40 13.49 3.79
N GLU A 331 27.08 14.61 4.03
CA GLU A 331 26.62 15.66 4.96
C GLU A 331 25.30 16.35 4.56
N ASP A 332 24.87 16.26 3.29
CA ASP A 332 23.70 17.00 2.80
C ASP A 332 22.36 16.23 2.88
N ARG A 333 22.37 14.95 3.26
CA ARG A 333 21.12 14.18 3.40
C ARG A 333 20.69 14.07 4.84
N ILE A 334 19.80 14.98 5.24
CA ILE A 334 19.07 14.89 6.50
C ILE A 334 18.05 13.75 6.39
N ASP A 335 18.25 12.70 7.16
CA ASP A 335 17.27 11.63 7.31
C ASP A 335 16.33 11.94 8.48
N PHE A 336 15.11 11.38 8.41
CA PHE A 336 14.09 11.58 9.42
C PHE A 336 13.58 10.23 9.92
N GLY A 337 13.49 10.11 11.25
CA GLY A 337 12.78 9.03 11.91
C GLY A 337 11.30 9.37 12.06
N PHE A 338 10.42 8.41 11.76
CA PHE A 338 8.98 8.54 11.96
C PHE A 338 8.51 7.48 12.95
N SER A 339 7.82 7.90 14.01
CA SER A 339 7.16 7.00 14.96
C SER A 339 5.67 7.32 15.02
N VAL A 340 4.85 6.29 15.25
CA VAL A 340 3.39 6.44 15.36
C VAL A 340 2.93 5.78 16.66
N ASP A 341 2.28 6.56 17.52
CA ASP A 341 1.59 6.05 18.69
C ASP A 341 0.11 5.83 18.37
N TRP A 342 -0.25 4.57 18.13
CA TRP A 342 -1.61 4.15 17.81
C TRP A 342 -2.59 4.24 19.00
N ASN A 343 -2.10 4.43 20.24
CA ASN A 343 -2.96 4.60 21.41
C ASN A 343 -3.50 6.02 21.55
N VAL A 344 -2.94 6.98 20.81
CA VAL A 344 -3.38 8.37 20.81
C VAL A 344 -4.31 8.62 19.63
N THR A 345 -5.50 9.16 19.91
CA THR A 345 -6.45 9.58 18.87
C THR A 345 -6.30 11.07 18.58
N THR A 346 -6.14 11.40 17.31
CA THR A 346 -6.05 12.78 16.81
C THR A 346 -7.37 13.21 16.17
N ALA A 347 -7.44 14.45 15.67
CA ALA A 347 -8.59 14.92 14.91
C ALA A 347 -8.84 14.12 13.60
N ASP A 348 -7.81 13.46 13.07
CA ASP A 348 -7.91 12.62 11.87
C ASP A 348 -8.24 11.15 12.19
N GLY A 349 -8.08 10.72 13.45
CA GLY A 349 -8.28 9.33 13.89
C GLY A 349 -7.10 8.79 14.72
N PRO A 350 -7.05 7.48 14.97
CA PRO A 350 -5.98 6.85 15.74
C PRO A 350 -4.60 7.01 15.09
N GLY A 351 -3.56 7.23 15.90
CA GLY A 351 -2.18 7.41 15.46
C GLY A 351 -1.69 8.85 15.62
N HIS A 352 -0.83 9.10 16.61
CA HIS A 352 -0.06 10.33 16.71
C HIS A 352 1.32 10.14 16.10
N VAL A 353 1.69 11.00 15.14
CA VAL A 353 2.98 10.92 14.43
C VAL A 353 4.00 11.86 15.09
N SER A 354 5.16 11.31 15.45
CA SER A 354 6.33 12.07 15.89
C SER A 354 7.46 11.90 14.88
N ILE A 355 8.07 13.03 14.49
CA ILE A 355 9.16 13.08 13.52
C ILE A 355 10.42 13.56 14.25
N SER A 356 11.49 12.78 14.19
CA SER A 356 12.81 13.16 14.67
C SER A 356 13.78 13.30 13.50
N ARG A 357 14.77 14.17 13.64
CA ARG A 357 15.92 14.21 12.74
C ARG A 357 16.88 13.09 13.15
N ARG A 358 17.48 12.42 12.17
CA ARG A 358 18.62 11.50 12.36
C ARG A 358 19.92 12.15 11.93
#